data_AF-A0A9X0F7C0-F1
#
_entry.id   AF-A0A9X0F7C0-F1
#
_cell.length_a   1.000
_cell.length_b   1.000
_cell.length_c   1.000
_cell.angle_alpha   90.00
_cell.angle_beta   90.00
_cell.angle_gamma   90.00
#
_symmetry.space_group_name_H-M   'P 1'
#
loop_
_entity.id
_entity.type
_entity.pdbx_description
1 polymer ?
#
loop_
_entity_poly.entity_id
_entity_poly.type
_entity_poly.pdbx_seq_one_letter_code
_entity_poly.pdbx_strand_id
1 'polypeptide(L)'
;MMKGLSKFTLAALIGCSIIVAPQAHAAGQEKITAMNQEFLQNDQYVYNGYRVKEVGKPAIYLVDRGMKRYITDSDTYNRIFKNWDGVLEFQSLHTIPNGRSIDPDMGLVRFEKDAFLYFLDKDATGKPMKRWITSPYILNKYAFHSEAAMLPQWMKNAIPNGAAIR
;
A
#
# COMPACT_ATOMS: atom_id res chain seq x y z
N MET A 1 19.09 49.78 74.76
CA MET A 1 20.48 50.25 74.66
C MET A 1 20.91 50.19 73.20
N MET A 2 21.06 51.37 72.58
CA MET A 2 21.95 51.76 71.47
C MET A 2 22.35 50.80 70.33
N LYS A 3 22.07 51.29 69.10
CA LYS A 3 22.90 51.33 67.87
C LYS A 3 23.06 50.01 67.08
N GLY A 4 23.10 50.00 65.73
CA GLY A 4 23.14 51.06 64.73
C GLY A 4 23.05 50.49 63.30
N LEU A 5 22.99 51.40 62.31
CA LEU A 5 22.97 51.13 60.87
C LEU A 5 24.26 50.44 60.37
N SER A 6 24.17 49.66 59.29
CA SER A 6 24.89 49.97 58.04
C SER A 6 24.44 49.10 56.87
N LYS A 7 24.34 49.71 55.69
CA LYS A 7 23.98 49.15 54.39
C LYS A 7 25.20 48.48 53.75
N PHE A 8 25.03 47.37 53.04
CA PHE A 8 25.74 47.10 51.80
C PHE A 8 24.88 46.23 50.87
N THR A 9 24.65 46.77 49.68
CA THR A 9 23.94 46.19 48.54
C THR A 9 24.88 45.31 47.75
N LEU A 10 24.48 44.11 47.31
CA LEU A 10 24.63 43.68 45.91
C LEU A 10 23.79 42.43 45.62
N ALA A 11 23.16 42.44 44.44
CA ALA A 11 22.14 41.53 43.97
C ALA A 11 22.67 40.17 43.50
N ALA A 12 21.80 39.16 43.57
CA ALA A 12 21.86 37.98 42.69
C ALA A 12 20.44 37.56 42.31
N LEU A 13 20.11 37.74 41.03
CA LEU A 13 18.97 37.11 40.33
C LEU A 13 19.18 35.60 40.26
N ILE A 14 18.12 34.82 40.50
CA ILE A 14 17.70 33.54 39.88
C ILE A 14 16.31 33.30 40.52
N GLY A 15 15.17 33.40 39.85
CA GLY A 15 14.76 32.68 38.65
C GLY A 15 13.58 31.78 39.06
N CYS A 16 12.34 32.29 39.03
CA CYS A 16 11.12 31.54 39.34
C CYS A 16 10.98 30.33 38.41
N SER A 17 10.96 29.13 38.97
CA SER A 17 10.60 27.91 38.26
C SER A 17 9.09 27.89 38.00
N ILE A 18 8.68 28.22 36.78
CA ILE A 18 7.37 27.84 36.24
C ILE A 18 7.50 26.43 35.68
N ILE A 19 6.92 25.46 36.38
CA ILE A 19 6.74 24.10 35.88
C ILE A 19 5.60 24.16 34.86
N VAL A 20 5.95 24.21 33.57
CA VAL A 20 5.00 23.99 32.47
C VAL A 20 4.94 22.49 32.23
N ALA A 21 3.78 21.87 32.48
CA ALA A 21 3.53 20.49 32.09
C ALA A 21 3.46 20.39 30.55
N PRO A 22 4.05 19.37 29.90
CA PRO A 22 3.84 19.16 28.48
C PRO A 22 2.46 18.54 28.27
N GLN A 23 1.51 19.33 27.75
CA GLN A 23 0.30 18.79 27.13
C GLN A 23 0.68 18.18 25.78
N ALA A 24 0.85 16.86 25.78
CA ALA A 24 1.08 16.09 24.59
C ALA A 24 -0.21 16.02 23.74
N HIS A 25 -0.12 16.69 22.59
CA HIS A 25 -0.56 16.24 21.27
C HIS A 25 -1.97 15.66 21.12
N ALA A 26 -2.82 16.50 20.53
CA ALA A 26 -3.95 16.18 19.67
C ALA A 26 -3.94 14.75 19.08
N ALA A 27 -4.62 13.84 19.76
CA ALA A 27 -5.11 12.61 19.16
C ALA A 27 -6.36 12.94 18.32
N GLY A 28 -6.33 12.66 17.03
CA GLY A 28 -7.53 12.72 16.18
C GLY A 28 -7.39 13.35 14.80
N GLN A 29 -6.21 13.34 14.18
CA GLN A 29 -6.07 13.54 12.73
C GLN A 29 -5.30 12.36 12.10
N GLU A 30 -5.92 11.18 12.11
CA GLU A 30 -5.60 10.11 11.15
C GLU A 30 -6.89 9.68 10.45
N LYS A 31 -7.56 10.65 9.81
CA LYS A 31 -8.49 10.33 8.73
C LYS A 31 -7.67 10.39 7.44
N ILE A 32 -7.17 9.21 7.06
CA ILE A 32 -6.50 8.84 5.80
C ILE A 32 -6.42 10.01 4.82
N THR A 33 -5.25 10.64 4.79
CA THR A 33 -4.89 11.71 3.86
C THR A 33 -5.25 11.30 2.44
N ALA A 34 -6.26 11.95 1.86
CA ALA A 34 -6.41 12.04 0.42
C ALA A 34 -5.11 12.68 -0.09
N MET A 35 -4.20 11.87 -0.59
CA MET A 35 -2.94 12.37 -1.12
C MET A 35 -3.27 13.15 -2.38
N ASN A 36 -3.12 14.48 -2.32
CA ASN A 36 -2.98 15.33 -3.51
C ASN A 36 -1.62 15.05 -4.16
N GLN A 37 -1.35 13.80 -4.51
CA GLN A 37 -0.16 13.42 -5.24
C GLN A 37 -0.48 13.53 -6.73
N GLU A 38 0.26 14.36 -7.45
CA GLU A 38 0.41 14.17 -8.88
C GLU A 38 1.50 13.12 -9.10
N PHE A 39 1.24 12.15 -9.97
CA PHE A 39 2.25 11.18 -10.38
C PHE A 39 3.34 11.89 -11.18
N LEU A 40 4.57 11.94 -10.67
CA LEU A 40 5.72 12.31 -11.49
C LEU A 40 5.96 11.21 -12.54
N GLN A 41 6.25 11.60 -13.79
CA GLN A 41 6.27 10.72 -14.98
C GLN A 41 7.22 9.50 -14.90
N ASN A 42 8.07 9.37 -13.88
CA ASN A 42 8.99 8.25 -13.70
C ASN A 42 8.75 7.41 -12.42
N ASP A 43 7.75 7.76 -11.61
CA ASP A 43 7.51 7.11 -10.31
C ASP A 43 6.52 5.94 -10.40
N GLN A 44 6.00 5.60 -11.58
CA GLN A 44 5.00 4.53 -11.73
C GLN A 44 5.42 3.18 -11.11
N TYR A 45 6.71 2.88 -11.08
CA TYR A 45 7.24 1.66 -10.46
C TYR A 45 7.23 1.72 -8.91
N VAL A 46 7.28 2.91 -8.32
CA VAL A 46 7.14 3.13 -6.86
C VAL A 46 5.78 2.63 -6.40
N TYR A 47 4.76 2.80 -7.24
CA TYR A 47 3.40 2.41 -6.93
C TYR A 47 3.10 0.92 -7.24
N ASN A 48 4.07 0.13 -7.72
CA ASN A 48 3.86 -1.31 -7.88
C ASN A 48 3.42 -1.97 -6.57
N GLY A 49 2.29 -2.67 -6.62
CA GLY A 49 1.64 -3.29 -5.47
C GLY A 49 0.53 -2.45 -4.83
N TYR A 50 0.41 -1.18 -5.18
CA TYR A 50 -0.68 -0.34 -4.70
C TYR A 50 -1.92 -0.48 -5.57
N ARG A 51 -3.07 -0.46 -4.90
CA ARG A 51 -4.35 -0.22 -5.54
C ARG A 51 -4.59 1.27 -5.57
N VAL A 52 -5.03 1.79 -6.70
CA VAL A 52 -5.19 3.22 -6.95
C VAL A 52 -6.55 3.50 -7.59
N LYS A 53 -7.08 4.71 -7.37
CA LYS A 53 -8.29 5.20 -8.02
C LYS A 53 -8.20 6.71 -8.26
N GLU A 54 -9.06 7.20 -9.14
CA GLU A 54 -9.27 8.65 -9.28
C GLU A 54 -10.32 9.15 -8.28
N VAL A 55 -10.13 10.35 -7.76
CA VAL A 55 -11.09 11.02 -6.85
C VAL A 55 -12.47 11.09 -7.52
N GLY A 56 -13.50 10.68 -6.77
CA GLY A 56 -14.89 10.69 -7.26
C GLY A 56 -15.22 9.60 -8.29
N LYS A 57 -14.27 8.75 -8.69
CA LYS A 57 -14.53 7.64 -9.63
C LYS A 57 -14.56 6.28 -8.92
N PRO A 58 -15.44 5.36 -9.32
CA PRO A 58 -15.55 4.05 -8.70
C PRO A 58 -14.46 3.06 -9.16
N ALA A 59 -13.84 3.31 -10.31
CA ALA A 59 -12.86 2.39 -10.89
C ALA A 59 -11.58 2.30 -10.04
N ILE A 60 -11.20 1.07 -9.71
CA ILE A 60 -9.95 0.76 -8.98
C ILE A 60 -9.00 0.00 -9.91
N TYR A 61 -7.73 0.32 -9.80
CA TYR A 61 -6.66 -0.29 -10.58
C TYR A 61 -5.60 -0.87 -9.64
N LEU A 62 -5.02 -2.01 -9.98
CA LEU A 62 -3.74 -2.44 -9.42
C LEU A 62 -2.61 -1.85 -10.26
N VAL A 63 -1.63 -1.20 -9.64
CA VAL A 63 -0.38 -0.85 -10.33
C VAL A 63 0.58 -2.03 -10.24
N ASP A 64 0.97 -2.57 -11.39
CA ASP A 64 1.86 -3.71 -11.53
C ASP A 64 2.75 -3.53 -12.75
N ARG A 65 4.05 -3.71 -12.57
CA ARG A 65 5.09 -3.46 -13.60
C ARG A 65 4.96 -2.09 -14.27
N GLY A 66 4.65 -1.07 -13.46
CA GLY A 66 4.52 0.32 -13.91
C GLY A 66 3.26 0.62 -14.72
N MET A 67 2.31 -0.32 -14.80
CA MET A 67 1.04 -0.14 -15.51
C MET A 67 -0.14 -0.21 -14.55
N LYS A 68 -1.17 0.60 -14.77
CA LYS A 68 -2.44 0.48 -14.04
C LYS A 68 -3.35 -0.54 -14.73
N ARG A 69 -3.79 -1.53 -13.98
CA ARG A 69 -4.62 -2.64 -14.46
C ARG A 69 -5.99 -2.55 -13.81
N TYR A 70 -7.02 -2.28 -14.61
CA TYR A 70 -8.39 -2.12 -14.11
C TYR A 70 -8.89 -3.43 -13.49
N ILE A 71 -9.44 -3.37 -12.29
CA ILE A 71 -10.10 -4.52 -11.64
C ILE A 71 -11.57 -4.46 -12.03
N THR A 72 -12.01 -5.45 -12.80
CA THR A 72 -13.26 -5.33 -13.58
C THR A 72 -14.54 -5.31 -12.75
N ASP A 73 -14.52 -5.93 -11.56
CA ASP A 73 -15.66 -6.01 -10.64
C ASP A 73 -15.21 -6.26 -9.18
N SER A 74 -16.15 -6.14 -8.25
CA SER A 74 -15.89 -6.30 -6.81
C SER A 74 -15.56 -7.74 -6.39
N ASP A 75 -16.07 -8.74 -7.09
CA ASP A 75 -15.83 -10.15 -6.74
C ASP A 75 -14.41 -10.54 -7.14
N THR A 76 -13.95 -10.06 -8.29
CA THR A 76 -12.55 -10.14 -8.72
C THR A 76 -11.64 -9.43 -7.70
N TYR A 77 -12.03 -8.26 -7.21
CA TYR A 77 -11.29 -7.56 -6.15
C TYR A 77 -11.16 -8.42 -4.88
N ASN A 78 -12.31 -8.85 -4.32
CA ASN A 78 -12.38 -9.55 -3.04
C ASN A 78 -11.68 -10.92 -3.07
N ARG A 79 -11.59 -11.55 -4.24
CA ARG A 79 -10.83 -12.81 -4.41
C ARG A 79 -9.31 -12.61 -4.32
N ILE A 80 -8.83 -11.41 -4.65
CA ILE A 80 -7.40 -11.12 -4.79
C ILE A 80 -6.87 -10.39 -3.55
N PHE A 81 -7.62 -9.44 -3.00
CA PHE A 81 -7.11 -8.50 -2.00
C PHE A 81 -7.76 -8.68 -0.64
N LYS A 82 -6.93 -8.64 0.42
CA LYS A 82 -7.31 -8.96 1.80
C LYS A 82 -8.46 -8.13 2.37
N ASN A 83 -8.56 -6.88 1.93
CA ASN A 83 -9.53 -5.89 2.37
C ASN A 83 -9.50 -4.68 1.43
N TRP A 84 -10.36 -3.69 1.68
CA TRP A 84 -10.45 -2.46 0.89
C TRP A 84 -9.50 -1.35 1.37
N ASP A 85 -8.69 -1.60 2.40
CA ASP A 85 -7.79 -0.61 2.97
C ASP A 85 -6.60 -0.34 2.04
N GLY A 86 -6.03 0.86 2.11
CA GLY A 86 -4.80 1.22 1.39
C GLY A 86 -4.99 1.41 -0.12
N VAL A 87 -6.23 1.64 -0.57
CA VAL A 87 -6.49 2.18 -1.92
C VAL A 87 -6.11 3.65 -1.93
N LEU A 88 -5.11 4.01 -2.73
CA LEU A 88 -4.62 5.37 -2.85
C LEU A 88 -5.50 6.16 -3.84
N GLU A 89 -5.92 7.36 -3.46
CA GLU A 89 -6.69 8.25 -4.33
C GLU A 89 -5.78 9.29 -4.96
N PHE A 90 -5.98 9.54 -6.26
CA PHE A 90 -5.25 10.54 -7.04
C PHE A 90 -6.22 11.43 -7.80
N GLN A 91 -5.84 12.67 -8.08
CA GLN A 91 -6.67 13.53 -8.92
C GLN A 91 -6.77 13.01 -10.36
N SER A 92 -5.67 12.45 -10.87
CA SER A 92 -5.67 11.74 -12.14
C SER A 92 -4.62 10.64 -12.20
N LEU A 93 -4.93 9.57 -12.92
CA LEU A 93 -4.06 8.43 -13.20
C LEU A 93 -3.56 8.40 -14.66
N HIS A 94 -3.70 9.50 -15.41
CA HIS A 94 -3.40 9.54 -16.85
C HIS A 94 -1.91 9.30 -17.17
N THR A 95 -1.00 9.60 -16.24
CA THR A 95 0.45 9.40 -16.41
C THR A 95 0.90 7.96 -16.25
N ILE A 96 0.09 7.08 -15.63
CA ILE A 96 0.39 5.64 -15.56
C ILE A 96 -0.16 4.96 -16.82
N PRO A 97 0.63 4.25 -17.62
CA PRO A 97 0.12 3.53 -18.79
C PRO A 97 -0.91 2.48 -18.39
N ASN A 98 -1.90 2.25 -19.26
CA ASN A 98 -2.88 1.19 -19.06
C ASN A 98 -2.26 -0.18 -19.32
N GLY A 99 -2.45 -1.10 -18.38
CA GLY A 99 -2.17 -2.52 -18.56
C GLY A 99 -3.44 -3.31 -18.83
N ARG A 100 -3.29 -4.62 -19.09
CA ARG A 100 -4.42 -5.54 -19.23
C ARG A 100 -5.25 -5.55 -17.94
N SER A 101 -6.56 -5.39 -18.06
CA SER A 101 -7.50 -5.52 -16.95
C SER A 101 -7.36 -6.87 -16.24
N ILE A 102 -7.72 -6.89 -14.96
CA ILE A 102 -7.82 -8.08 -14.14
C ILE A 102 -9.30 -8.48 -14.15
N ASP A 103 -9.58 -9.60 -14.83
CA ASP A 103 -10.91 -10.13 -15.08
C ASP A 103 -11.19 -11.38 -14.21
N PRO A 104 -12.44 -11.89 -14.16
CA PRO A 104 -12.82 -13.01 -13.29
C PRO A 104 -12.04 -14.32 -13.53
N ASP A 105 -11.34 -14.48 -14.66
CA ASP A 105 -10.52 -15.67 -14.93
C ASP A 105 -9.12 -15.58 -14.28
N MET A 106 -8.79 -14.45 -13.67
CA MET A 106 -7.53 -14.20 -12.97
C MET A 106 -7.72 -14.30 -11.46
N GLY A 107 -6.65 -14.60 -10.74
CA GLY A 107 -6.71 -14.66 -9.29
C GLY A 107 -5.57 -15.40 -8.63
N LEU A 108 -5.65 -15.55 -7.31
CA LEU A 108 -4.65 -16.25 -6.53
C LEU A 108 -4.88 -17.75 -6.58
N VAL A 109 -3.81 -18.50 -6.89
CA VAL A 109 -3.86 -19.96 -7.02
C VAL A 109 -2.68 -20.63 -6.32
N ARG A 110 -2.94 -21.84 -5.80
CA ARG A 110 -1.92 -22.81 -5.38
C ARG A 110 -2.13 -24.08 -6.18
N PHE A 111 -1.06 -24.84 -6.38
CA PHE A 111 -1.15 -26.17 -6.95
C PHE A 111 -1.07 -27.21 -5.84
N GLU A 112 -1.77 -28.33 -6.00
CA GLU A 112 -1.71 -29.43 -5.04
C GLU A 112 -0.26 -29.85 -4.76
N LYS A 113 0.09 -30.00 -3.47
CA LYS A 113 1.46 -30.37 -3.03
C LYS A 113 2.52 -29.31 -3.33
N ASP A 114 2.12 -28.11 -3.76
CA ASP A 114 3.02 -26.97 -3.96
C ASP A 114 2.92 -25.98 -2.80
N ALA A 115 4.08 -25.54 -2.30
CA ALA A 115 4.14 -24.56 -1.21
C ALA A 115 3.95 -23.13 -1.71
N PHE A 116 4.10 -22.90 -3.02
CA PHE A 116 4.11 -21.57 -3.60
C PHE A 116 2.73 -21.04 -3.94
N LEU A 117 2.58 -19.72 -3.79
CA LEU A 117 1.42 -18.98 -4.24
C LEU A 117 1.72 -18.29 -5.56
N TYR A 118 0.76 -18.34 -6.48
CA TYR A 118 0.85 -17.71 -7.78
C TYR A 118 -0.33 -16.77 -8.00
N PHE A 119 -0.10 -15.74 -8.80
CA PHE A 119 -1.15 -15.00 -9.47
C PHE A 119 -1.38 -15.62 -10.86
N LEU A 120 -2.54 -16.21 -11.08
CA LEU A 120 -3.01 -16.63 -12.40
C LEU A 120 -3.36 -15.37 -13.20
N ASP A 121 -2.64 -15.15 -14.28
CA ASP A 121 -2.65 -13.93 -15.10
C ASP A 121 -2.82 -14.32 -16.59
N LYS A 122 -2.86 -13.33 -17.47
CA LYS A 122 -2.84 -13.52 -18.93
C LYS A 122 -1.67 -12.77 -19.57
N ASP A 123 -1.09 -13.35 -20.62
CA ASP A 123 -0.03 -12.72 -21.40
C ASP A 123 -0.54 -11.60 -22.31
N ALA A 124 0.35 -11.01 -23.10
CA ALA A 124 -0.02 -9.97 -24.06
C ALA A 124 -1.06 -10.46 -25.09
N THR A 125 -1.04 -11.75 -25.43
CA THR A 125 -2.00 -12.40 -26.36
C THR A 125 -3.29 -12.84 -25.68
N GLY A 126 -3.38 -12.78 -24.35
CA GLY A 126 -4.54 -13.21 -23.56
C GLY A 126 -4.48 -14.65 -23.08
N LYS A 127 -3.39 -15.39 -23.32
CA LYS A 127 -3.23 -16.77 -22.87
C LYS A 127 -2.86 -16.82 -21.38
N PRO A 128 -3.32 -17.84 -20.63
CA PRO A 128 -3.05 -17.93 -19.20
C PRO A 128 -1.56 -18.12 -18.92
N MET A 129 -1.07 -17.49 -17.86
CA MET A 129 0.25 -17.69 -17.27
C MET A 129 0.13 -17.68 -15.74
N LYS A 130 1.11 -18.27 -15.04
CA LYS A 130 1.20 -18.17 -13.58
C LYS A 130 2.42 -17.35 -13.18
N ARG A 131 2.21 -16.36 -12.31
CA ARG A 131 3.28 -15.48 -11.81
C ARG A 131 3.54 -15.78 -10.35
N TRP A 132 4.76 -16.22 -10.05
CA TRP A 132 5.14 -16.57 -8.68
C TRP A 132 5.17 -15.31 -7.79
N ILE A 133 4.51 -15.37 -6.63
CA ILE A 133 4.64 -14.36 -5.56
C ILE A 133 5.82 -14.79 -4.69
N THR A 134 6.93 -14.06 -4.78
CA THR A 134 8.24 -14.58 -4.35
C THR A 134 8.43 -14.63 -2.84
N SER A 135 7.63 -13.91 -2.06
CA SER A 135 7.74 -13.91 -0.60
C SER A 135 6.47 -13.43 0.12
N PRO A 136 6.32 -13.73 1.41
CA PRO A 136 5.29 -13.14 2.25
C PRO A 136 5.35 -11.60 2.30
N TYR A 137 6.55 -11.01 2.17
CA TYR A 137 6.69 -9.55 2.09
C TYR A 137 5.98 -9.00 0.84
N ILE A 138 6.13 -9.66 -0.31
CA ILE A 138 5.46 -9.25 -1.55
C ILE A 138 3.96 -9.48 -1.47
N LEU A 139 3.53 -10.60 -0.88
CA LEU A 139 2.12 -10.85 -0.60
C LEU A 139 1.49 -9.67 0.17
N ASN A 140 2.14 -9.25 1.24
CA ASN A 140 1.68 -8.14 2.08
C ASN A 140 1.75 -6.79 1.36
N LYS A 141 2.83 -6.52 0.60
CA LYS A 141 3.01 -5.29 -0.18
C LYS A 141 1.88 -5.10 -1.19
N TYR A 142 1.48 -6.16 -1.88
CA TYR A 142 0.38 -6.15 -2.83
C TYR A 142 -1.00 -6.26 -2.15
N ALA A 143 -1.03 -6.39 -0.82
CA ALA A 143 -2.22 -6.66 -0.03
C ALA A 143 -3.03 -7.87 -0.52
N PHE A 144 -2.35 -8.86 -1.10
CA PHE A 144 -2.98 -10.08 -1.57
C PHE A 144 -3.49 -10.92 -0.38
N HIS A 145 -4.60 -11.63 -0.59
CA HIS A 145 -5.02 -12.69 0.32
C HIS A 145 -3.99 -13.82 0.35
N SER A 146 -3.91 -14.54 1.48
CA SER A 146 -3.20 -15.82 1.54
C SER A 146 -4.05 -17.00 1.05
N GLU A 147 -5.37 -16.81 1.05
CA GLU A 147 -6.35 -17.74 0.50
C GLU A 147 -6.29 -17.73 -1.02
N ALA A 148 -6.38 -18.93 -1.61
CA ALA A 148 -6.16 -19.14 -3.03
C ALA A 148 -6.96 -20.34 -3.51
N ALA A 149 -7.40 -20.32 -4.76
CA ALA A 149 -7.99 -21.49 -5.36
C ALA A 149 -6.92 -22.60 -5.48
N MET A 150 -7.28 -23.82 -5.08
CA MET A 150 -6.42 -24.99 -5.24
C MET A 150 -6.63 -25.58 -6.64
N LEU A 151 -5.55 -25.72 -7.41
CA LEU A 151 -5.54 -26.30 -8.74
C LEU A 151 -4.81 -27.65 -8.74
N PRO A 152 -5.22 -28.60 -9.60
CA PRO A 152 -4.54 -29.89 -9.73
C PRO A 152 -3.06 -29.75 -10.05
N GLN A 153 -2.22 -30.63 -9.49
CA GLN A 153 -0.77 -30.55 -9.67
C GLN A 153 -0.33 -30.62 -11.15
N TRP A 154 -1.03 -31.37 -11.99
CA TRP A 154 -0.70 -31.50 -13.42
C TRP A 154 -0.76 -30.15 -14.16
N MET A 155 -1.62 -29.24 -13.70
CA MET A 155 -1.82 -27.93 -14.32
C MET A 155 -0.62 -27.00 -14.11
N LYS A 156 0.21 -27.25 -13.07
CA LYS A 156 1.42 -26.47 -12.79
C LYS A 156 2.39 -26.44 -13.97
N ASN A 157 2.53 -27.56 -14.67
CA ASN A 157 3.42 -27.67 -15.83
C ASN A 157 2.73 -27.27 -17.14
N ALA A 158 1.39 -27.31 -17.19
CA ALA A 158 0.61 -26.91 -18.35
C ALA A 158 0.49 -25.39 -18.51
N ILE A 159 0.41 -24.65 -17.40
CA ILE A 159 0.33 -23.18 -17.42
C ILE A 159 1.76 -22.60 -17.45
N PRO A 160 2.15 -21.82 -18.48
CA PRO A 160 3.48 -21.20 -18.56
C PRO A 160 3.79 -20.28 -17.38
N ASN A 161 5.07 -20.14 -17.03
CA ASN A 161 5.52 -19.15 -16.06
C ASN A 161 5.51 -17.75 -16.67
N GLY A 162 4.89 -16.80 -15.96
CA GLY A 162 5.05 -15.38 -16.20
C GLY A 162 6.18 -14.77 -15.36
N ALA A 163 6.42 -13.47 -15.56
CA ALA A 163 7.32 -12.70 -14.72
C ALA A 163 6.85 -12.75 -13.25
N ALA A 164 7.74 -13.15 -12.34
CA ALA A 164 7.44 -13.21 -10.91
C ALA A 164 7.08 -11.83 -10.36
N ILE A 165 6.24 -11.80 -9.32
CA ILE A 165 5.88 -10.59 -8.57
C ILE A 165 6.90 -10.43 -7.44
N ARG A 166 7.59 -9.29 -7.42
CA ARG A 166 8.76 -8.99 -6.57
C ARG A 166 8.71 -7.56 -6.03
#